data_AF-A0A0W4ZNX4-F1
#
_entry.id   AF-A0A0W4ZNX4-F1
#
_cell.length_a   1.000
_cell.length_b   1.000
_cell.length_c   1.000
_cell.angle_alpha   90.00
_cell.angle_beta   90.00
_cell.angle_gamma   90.00
#
_symmetry.space_group_name_H-M   'P 1'
#
loop_
_entity.id
_entity.type
_entity.pdbx_description
1 polymer ?
#
loop_
_entity_poly.entity_id
_entity_poly.type
_entity_poly.pdbx_seq_one_letter_code
_entity_poly.pdbx_strand_id
1 'polypeptide(L)'
;MSKKVQNENSEKLTRIAIVSSDKCKPRKCHQECKKSCPVVRSGKLCIEVTPESKISWISESLCIGCGICVKRCPFGAIHIINLPTNLDSKVTHRFSENSFKLHRLPTPRSGQVLGLVGTNGIGKSTALKILSGKLKPNLGQHNNPPDWEEILRYFRGSELQNYFTKVLEDSLKAIVKPQYVDHIPRTIQGPVKVVNELLNSKLERNNKDEIIEVLDLKNVLTREVNQLSGGELQRFAIAIICIQKADIYMFDEPSSYLDVKQRLNAARTIRRLLNPDNYIIAVEHDLSILDYLSDYICVLYGMPSVYGVVTLPFSVREGINVFLDGNIPTENLRFRNESLQFKISDSSDIYSLERNKTYSYPSMIKKLGDFTLEISAGEFTNSEIIVMLGENGTGKTTFIKLLAGILKPDGDDIPALSVSLKPQKIAPKFQGTVRMLFLKKIKSSWLNPSFQSDVCKPLNIENIIDQEVQNLSGGELQRVAIVLCLGLSADIYLIDEPSAYLDSEQRIVASKVIKRFILHSKKTAFVVEHDFIMATYLADRVIVYEGQPSVKAFTNPPQSLIDGMNSFLSNLDVTLRRDANTFRPRINKYDSQMHQEQKNTGKFFSI
;
A
#
# COMPACT_ATOMS: atom_id res chain seq x y z
N MET A 1 -56.76 -16.78 -24.62
CA MET A 1 -56.31 -15.37 -24.52
C MET A 1 -56.08 -15.10 -23.03
N SER A 2 -54.89 -14.86 -22.49
CA SER A 2 -53.59 -14.51 -23.03
C SER A 2 -52.54 -14.98 -22.00
N LYS A 3 -51.61 -15.86 -22.38
CA LYS A 3 -50.48 -16.23 -21.53
C LYS A 3 -49.44 -15.12 -21.61
N LYS A 4 -49.14 -14.51 -20.47
CA LYS A 4 -48.03 -13.56 -20.26
C LYS A 4 -46.73 -14.20 -20.76
N VAL A 5 -46.12 -13.58 -21.77
CA VAL A 5 -44.74 -13.84 -22.18
C VAL A 5 -43.84 -13.32 -21.06
N GLN A 6 -43.33 -14.22 -20.22
CA GLN A 6 -42.19 -13.93 -19.37
C GLN A 6 -40.96 -13.90 -20.28
N ASN A 7 -40.42 -12.70 -20.51
CA ASN A 7 -39.09 -12.54 -21.09
C ASN A 7 -38.06 -13.10 -20.11
N GLU A 8 -37.64 -14.34 -20.33
CA GLU A 8 -36.39 -14.89 -19.80
C GLU A 8 -35.21 -14.19 -20.50
N ASN A 9 -34.93 -12.93 -20.12
CA ASN A 9 -33.61 -12.36 -20.34
C ASN A 9 -32.67 -13.03 -19.34
N SER A 10 -32.15 -14.21 -19.69
CA SER A 10 -30.98 -14.78 -19.03
C SER A 10 -29.89 -13.71 -18.95
N GLU A 11 -29.47 -13.33 -17.75
CA GLU A 11 -28.37 -12.39 -17.54
C GLU A 11 -27.13 -12.95 -18.22
N LYS A 12 -26.79 -12.40 -19.39
CA LYS A 12 -25.70 -12.89 -20.23
C LYS A 12 -24.37 -12.49 -19.62
N LEU A 13 -23.92 -13.21 -18.59
CA LEU A 13 -22.67 -12.98 -17.87
C LEU A 13 -21.52 -12.69 -18.85
N THR A 14 -21.03 -11.45 -18.80
CA THR A 14 -19.91 -10.96 -19.61
C THR A 14 -18.61 -11.52 -19.06
N ARG A 15 -17.72 -11.94 -19.95
CA ARG A 15 -16.52 -12.70 -19.58
C ARG A 15 -15.28 -11.88 -19.93
N ILE A 16 -14.37 -11.79 -18.98
CA ILE A 16 -13.03 -11.28 -19.23
C ILE A 16 -12.09 -12.47 -19.34
N ALA A 17 -11.34 -12.52 -20.43
CA ALA A 17 -10.20 -13.41 -20.57
C ALA A 17 -8.93 -12.57 -20.55
N ILE A 18 -8.09 -12.75 -19.52
CA ILE A 18 -6.77 -12.11 -19.43
C ILE A 18 -5.70 -13.18 -19.59
N VAL A 19 -4.65 -12.83 -20.34
CA VAL A 19 -3.46 -13.68 -20.49
C VAL A 19 -2.25 -12.87 -20.01
N SER A 20 -1.56 -13.39 -18.99
CA SER A 20 -0.34 -12.76 -18.47
C SER A 20 0.82 -13.00 -19.44
N SER A 21 1.41 -11.93 -19.96
CA SER A 21 2.59 -11.99 -20.85
C SER A 21 3.78 -12.69 -20.21
N ASP A 22 3.98 -12.49 -18.91
CA ASP A 22 5.18 -12.95 -18.22
C ASP A 22 5.15 -14.46 -17.96
N LYS A 23 3.93 -14.99 -17.76
CA LYS A 23 3.71 -16.42 -17.50
C LYS A 23 3.43 -17.21 -18.78
N CYS A 24 2.85 -16.58 -19.81
CA CYS A 24 2.47 -17.29 -21.03
C CYS A 24 3.72 -17.66 -21.84
N LYS A 25 4.00 -18.97 -21.94
CA LYS A 25 5.11 -19.50 -22.74
C LYS A 25 4.61 -20.51 -23.76
N PRO A 26 4.02 -20.07 -24.89
CA PRO A 26 3.41 -20.95 -25.90
C PRO A 26 4.35 -22.08 -26.36
N ARG A 27 5.61 -21.76 -26.64
CA ARG A 27 6.62 -22.74 -27.06
C ARG A 27 6.85 -23.88 -26.06
N LYS A 28 6.67 -23.64 -24.76
CA LYS A 28 6.94 -24.61 -23.67
C LYS A 28 5.67 -25.29 -23.12
N CYS A 29 4.48 -24.81 -23.46
CA CYS A 29 3.22 -25.34 -22.91
C CYS A 29 2.45 -26.26 -23.87
N HIS A 30 3.01 -26.58 -25.05
CA HIS A 30 2.35 -27.38 -26.10
C HIS A 30 0.94 -26.90 -26.47
N GLN A 31 0.65 -25.62 -26.24
CA GLN A 31 -0.64 -24.97 -26.51
C GLN A 31 -1.84 -25.71 -25.90
N GLU A 32 -1.68 -26.28 -24.71
CA GLU A 32 -2.73 -27.04 -24.00
C GLU A 32 -4.05 -26.26 -23.84
N CYS A 33 -3.98 -24.94 -23.72
CA CYS A 33 -5.15 -24.08 -23.66
C CYS A 33 -6.04 -24.21 -24.92
N LYS A 34 -5.45 -24.23 -26.12
CA LYS A 34 -6.15 -24.39 -27.40
C LYS A 34 -6.69 -25.81 -27.57
N LYS A 35 -5.87 -26.83 -27.25
CA LYS A 35 -6.24 -28.25 -27.38
C LYS A 35 -7.35 -28.69 -26.43
N SER A 36 -7.38 -28.11 -25.23
CA SER A 36 -8.35 -28.46 -24.19
C SER A 36 -9.65 -27.63 -24.25
N CYS A 37 -9.69 -26.57 -25.05
CA CYS A 37 -10.86 -25.70 -25.15
C CYS A 37 -12.01 -26.40 -25.91
N PRO A 38 -13.19 -26.59 -25.30
CA PRO A 38 -14.32 -27.25 -25.96
C PRO A 38 -14.82 -26.44 -27.17
N VAL A 39 -14.80 -25.11 -27.10
CA VAL A 39 -15.24 -24.23 -28.19
C VAL A 39 -14.34 -24.36 -29.43
N VAL A 40 -13.04 -24.54 -29.22
CA VAL A 40 -12.08 -24.79 -30.30
C VAL A 40 -12.28 -26.19 -30.89
N ARG A 41 -12.55 -27.19 -30.05
CA ARG A 41 -12.88 -28.55 -30.51
C ARG A 41 -14.17 -28.61 -31.33
N SER A 42 -15.13 -27.73 -31.05
CA SER A 42 -16.34 -27.54 -31.84
C SER A 42 -16.12 -26.71 -33.13
N GLY A 43 -14.87 -26.39 -33.49
CA GLY A 43 -14.52 -25.72 -34.75
C GLY A 43 -14.56 -24.19 -34.73
N LYS A 44 -14.81 -23.54 -33.57
CA LYS A 44 -14.83 -22.08 -33.45
C LYS A 44 -13.48 -21.53 -32.96
N LEU A 45 -13.06 -20.37 -33.48
CA LEU A 45 -11.79 -19.73 -33.13
C LEU A 45 -11.84 -18.99 -31.78
N CYS A 46 -12.03 -19.74 -30.69
CA CYS A 46 -12.07 -19.14 -29.34
C CYS A 46 -10.68 -18.86 -28.76
N ILE A 47 -9.68 -19.68 -29.06
CA ILE A 47 -8.30 -19.51 -28.60
C ILE A 47 -7.36 -19.65 -29.79
N GLU A 48 -6.55 -18.63 -30.03
CA GLU A 48 -5.53 -18.62 -31.06
C GLU A 48 -4.15 -18.52 -30.44
N VAL A 49 -3.33 -19.52 -30.74
CA VAL A 49 -1.94 -19.59 -30.28
C VAL A 49 -1.18 -20.56 -31.16
N THR A 50 0.04 -20.18 -31.53
CA THR A 50 1.03 -21.00 -32.23
C THR A 50 2.31 -21.12 -31.39
N PRO A 51 3.25 -22.03 -31.72
CA PRO A 51 4.54 -22.11 -31.04
C PRO A 51 5.40 -20.84 -31.14
N GLU A 52 5.24 -20.06 -32.21
CA GLU A 52 5.95 -18.81 -32.49
C GLU A 52 5.27 -17.60 -31.84
N SER A 53 4.00 -17.76 -31.43
CA SER A 53 3.25 -16.69 -30.77
C SER A 53 3.93 -16.28 -29.47
N LYS A 54 4.06 -14.97 -29.24
CA LYS A 54 4.57 -14.44 -27.96
C LYS A 54 3.59 -14.68 -26.82
N ILE A 55 2.29 -14.60 -27.11
CA ILE A 55 1.19 -14.74 -26.14
C ILE A 55 0.03 -15.50 -26.78
N SER A 56 -0.79 -16.18 -25.97
CA SER A 56 -2.05 -16.76 -26.43
C SER A 56 -3.13 -15.68 -26.50
N TRP A 57 -3.90 -15.68 -27.58
CA TRP A 57 -5.09 -14.84 -27.73
C TRP A 57 -6.35 -15.62 -27.37
N ILE A 58 -7.30 -14.97 -26.69
CA ILE A 58 -8.59 -15.57 -26.30
C ILE A 58 -9.73 -14.62 -26.63
N SER A 59 -10.66 -15.09 -27.47
CA SER A 59 -11.90 -14.39 -27.80
C SER A 59 -12.86 -14.36 -26.61
N GLU A 60 -13.17 -13.16 -26.11
CA GLU A 60 -14.13 -12.96 -25.01
C GLU A 60 -15.57 -13.25 -25.43
N SER A 61 -15.91 -13.04 -26.71
CA SER A 61 -17.25 -13.26 -27.26
C SER A 61 -17.57 -14.74 -27.49
N LEU A 62 -16.57 -15.54 -27.89
CA LEU A 62 -16.74 -16.97 -28.16
C LEU A 62 -16.49 -17.84 -26.92
N CYS A 63 -15.77 -17.34 -25.92
CA CYS A 63 -15.48 -18.11 -24.71
C CYS A 63 -16.75 -18.39 -23.90
N ILE A 64 -17.00 -19.65 -23.55
CA ILE A 64 -18.15 -20.07 -22.73
C ILE A 64 -17.90 -19.99 -21.21
N GLY A 65 -16.70 -19.59 -20.78
CA GLY A 65 -16.39 -19.44 -19.35
C GLY A 65 -16.17 -20.76 -18.58
N CYS A 66 -15.96 -21.88 -19.27
CA CYS A 66 -15.81 -23.20 -18.65
C CYS A 66 -14.58 -23.35 -17.73
N GLY A 67 -13.60 -22.43 -17.80
CA GLY A 67 -12.40 -22.45 -16.96
C GLY A 67 -11.43 -23.62 -17.23
N ILE A 68 -11.67 -24.45 -18.24
CA ILE A 68 -10.83 -25.63 -18.55
C ILE A 68 -9.41 -25.20 -18.93
N CYS A 69 -9.28 -24.17 -19.77
CA CYS A 69 -7.97 -23.66 -20.17
C CYS A 69 -7.19 -23.04 -19.00
N VAL A 70 -7.87 -22.51 -17.97
CA VAL A 70 -7.23 -22.02 -16.74
C VAL A 70 -6.59 -23.18 -15.98
N LYS A 71 -7.36 -24.25 -15.74
CA LYS A 71 -6.89 -25.45 -15.01
C LYS A 71 -5.81 -26.23 -15.76
N ARG A 72 -5.87 -26.23 -17.10
CA ARG A 72 -4.93 -26.95 -17.97
C ARG A 72 -3.68 -26.15 -18.31
N CYS A 73 -3.64 -24.85 -18.02
CA CYS A 73 -2.46 -24.04 -18.28
C CYS A 73 -1.34 -24.43 -17.30
N PRO A 74 -0.20 -24.98 -17.76
CA PRO A 74 0.87 -25.44 -16.87
C PRO A 74 1.57 -24.29 -16.15
N PHE A 75 1.45 -23.06 -16.68
CA PHE A 75 2.08 -21.85 -16.12
C PHE A 75 1.09 -20.93 -15.38
N GLY A 76 -0.19 -21.31 -15.28
CA GLY A 76 -1.22 -20.47 -14.66
C GLY A 76 -1.33 -19.07 -15.29
N ALA A 77 -1.14 -18.97 -16.61
CA ALA A 77 -1.05 -17.70 -17.33
C ALA A 77 -2.42 -17.12 -17.75
N ILE A 78 -3.48 -17.94 -17.71
CA ILE A 78 -4.81 -17.58 -18.22
C ILE A 78 -5.74 -17.37 -17.04
N HIS A 79 -6.45 -16.25 -17.03
CA HIS A 79 -7.52 -15.96 -16.09
C HIS A 79 -8.83 -15.74 -16.86
N ILE A 80 -9.86 -16.50 -16.50
CA ILE A 80 -11.23 -16.31 -17.01
C ILE A 80 -12.10 -15.88 -15.84
N ILE A 81 -12.71 -14.72 -15.98
CA ILE A 81 -13.55 -14.11 -14.94
C ILE A 81 -14.92 -13.82 -15.53
N ASN A 82 -15.94 -14.28 -14.82
CA ASN A 82 -17.32 -13.90 -15.11
C ASN A 82 -17.58 -12.58 -14.39
N LEU A 83 -17.73 -11.49 -15.14
CA LEU A 83 -18.18 -10.23 -14.60
C LEU A 83 -19.70 -10.14 -14.63
N PRO A 84 -20.30 -9.44 -13.64
CA PRO A 84 -21.65 -8.92 -13.77
C PRO A 84 -21.82 -8.16 -15.09
N THR A 85 -22.90 -8.43 -15.81
CA THR A 85 -23.28 -7.77 -17.08
C THR A 85 -23.23 -6.24 -17.03
N ASN A 86 -23.55 -5.68 -15.87
CA ASN A 86 -23.58 -4.22 -15.65
C ASN A 86 -22.20 -3.54 -15.70
N LEU A 87 -21.10 -4.29 -15.70
CA LEU A 87 -19.74 -3.74 -15.73
C LEU A 87 -19.16 -3.61 -17.14
N ASP A 88 -19.62 -4.43 -18.09
CA ASP A 88 -19.10 -4.40 -19.47
C ASP A 88 -19.48 -3.10 -20.20
N SER A 89 -20.70 -2.59 -19.96
CA SER A 89 -21.11 -1.28 -20.46
C SER A 89 -20.33 -0.11 -19.83
N LYS A 90 -19.62 -0.36 -18.72
CA LYS A 90 -18.90 0.65 -17.93
C LYS A 90 -17.38 0.66 -18.16
N VAL A 91 -16.89 0.07 -19.26
CA VAL A 91 -15.46 0.06 -19.59
C VAL A 91 -15.00 1.47 -19.98
N THR A 92 -14.00 1.97 -19.26
CA THR A 92 -13.39 3.28 -19.52
C THR A 92 -12.13 3.17 -20.37
N HIS A 93 -11.27 2.20 -20.07
CA HIS A 93 -9.99 2.06 -20.77
C HIS A 93 -9.49 0.61 -20.79
N ARG A 94 -8.81 0.25 -21.88
CA ARG A 94 -8.11 -1.02 -22.07
C ARG A 94 -6.81 -0.78 -22.84
N PHE A 95 -5.69 -1.37 -22.41
CA PHE A 95 -4.40 -1.16 -23.09
C PHE A 95 -4.27 -1.96 -24.40
N SER A 96 -4.71 -3.22 -24.38
CA SER A 96 -4.69 -4.16 -25.53
C SER A 96 -5.70 -5.29 -25.33
N GLU A 97 -5.86 -6.17 -26.31
CA GLU A 97 -6.61 -7.42 -26.14
C GLU A 97 -6.03 -8.29 -25.01
N ASN A 98 -6.92 -8.93 -24.26
CA ASN A 98 -6.61 -9.77 -23.09
C ASN A 98 -5.68 -9.11 -22.04
N SER A 99 -5.67 -7.79 -21.94
CA SER A 99 -4.93 -7.00 -20.95
C SER A 99 -5.86 -6.30 -19.95
N PHE A 100 -5.25 -5.63 -18.97
CA PHE A 100 -5.94 -4.91 -17.90
C PHE A 100 -7.07 -4.00 -18.44
N LYS A 101 -8.24 -4.09 -17.79
CA LYS A 101 -9.40 -3.22 -18.06
C LYS A 101 -9.75 -2.37 -16.85
N LEU A 102 -9.95 -1.07 -17.09
CA LEU A 102 -10.49 -0.15 -16.09
C LEU A 102 -11.96 0.11 -16.37
N HIS A 103 -12.79 -0.07 -15.34
CA HIS A 103 -14.22 0.21 -15.37
C HIS A 103 -14.54 1.39 -14.45
N ARG A 104 -15.32 2.34 -14.96
CA ARG A 104 -15.65 3.61 -14.30
C ARG A 104 -14.40 4.46 -13.99
N LEU A 105 -14.64 5.70 -13.58
CA LEU A 105 -13.61 6.64 -13.13
C LEU A 105 -14.02 7.31 -11.81
N PRO A 106 -13.05 7.74 -10.99
CA PRO A 106 -13.35 8.56 -9.83
C PRO A 106 -13.90 9.90 -10.27
N THR A 107 -14.86 10.44 -9.51
CA THR A 107 -15.55 11.71 -9.79
C THR A 107 -14.99 12.82 -8.90
N PRO A 108 -14.03 13.64 -9.38
CA PRO A 108 -13.49 14.73 -8.59
C PRO A 108 -14.51 15.86 -8.44
N ARG A 109 -14.59 16.43 -7.23
CA ARG A 109 -15.43 17.59 -6.90
C ARG A 109 -14.57 18.76 -6.47
N SER A 110 -14.97 19.97 -6.84
CA SER A 110 -14.24 21.18 -6.47
C SER A 110 -14.42 21.46 -4.98
N GLY A 111 -13.39 22.03 -4.34
CA GLY A 111 -13.42 22.34 -2.91
C GLY A 111 -13.37 21.13 -1.99
N GLN A 112 -13.06 19.94 -2.52
CA GLN A 112 -12.97 18.70 -1.74
C GLN A 112 -11.74 17.87 -2.10
N VAL A 113 -11.24 17.11 -1.12
CA VAL A 113 -10.19 16.11 -1.35
C VAL A 113 -10.83 14.75 -1.63
N LEU A 114 -10.59 14.21 -2.82
CA LEU A 114 -10.98 12.86 -3.21
C LEU A 114 -9.84 11.88 -2.94
N GLY A 115 -10.05 10.97 -2.00
CA GLY A 115 -9.16 9.86 -1.70
C GLY A 115 -9.43 8.64 -2.58
N LEU A 116 -8.39 7.98 -3.08
CA LEU A 116 -8.49 6.70 -3.77
C LEU A 116 -7.76 5.62 -2.98
N VAL A 117 -8.44 4.50 -2.75
CA VAL A 117 -7.88 3.32 -2.07
C VAL A 117 -8.13 2.06 -2.88
N GLY A 118 -7.18 1.14 -2.88
CA GLY A 118 -7.30 -0.15 -3.54
C GLY A 118 -5.97 -0.88 -3.58
N THR A 119 -6.01 -2.15 -3.95
CA THR A 119 -4.80 -2.98 -4.05
C THR A 119 -3.88 -2.53 -5.19
N ASN A 120 -2.64 -3.00 -5.18
CA ASN A 120 -1.71 -2.71 -6.28
C ASN A 120 -2.15 -3.38 -7.58
N GLY A 121 -1.91 -2.71 -8.72
CA GLY A 121 -2.29 -3.22 -10.04
C GLY A 121 -3.79 -3.12 -10.37
N ILE A 122 -4.59 -2.41 -9.57
CA ILE A 122 -6.04 -2.24 -9.80
C ILE A 122 -6.42 -1.03 -10.67
N GLY A 123 -5.43 -0.26 -11.15
CA GLY A 123 -5.66 0.86 -12.07
C GLY A 123 -5.78 2.26 -11.45
N LYS A 124 -5.38 2.44 -10.17
CA LYS A 124 -5.35 3.77 -9.50
C LYS A 124 -4.54 4.81 -10.29
N SER A 125 -3.29 4.50 -10.63
CA SER A 125 -2.43 5.37 -11.43
C SER A 125 -2.93 5.53 -12.88
N THR A 126 -3.64 4.55 -13.43
CA THR A 126 -4.29 4.68 -14.75
C THR A 126 -5.43 5.69 -14.70
N ALA A 127 -6.26 5.65 -13.65
CA ALA A 127 -7.33 6.62 -13.45
C ALA A 127 -6.77 8.05 -13.29
N LEU A 128 -5.69 8.24 -12.53
CA LEU A 128 -4.98 9.52 -12.42
C LEU A 128 -4.47 10.04 -13.77
N LYS A 129 -3.87 9.18 -14.59
CA LYS A 129 -3.39 9.56 -15.93
C LYS A 129 -4.54 10.00 -16.85
N ILE A 130 -5.71 9.38 -16.72
CA ILE A 130 -6.91 9.75 -17.47
C ILE A 130 -7.44 11.10 -16.97
N LEU A 131 -7.59 11.26 -15.66
CA LEU A 131 -8.11 12.50 -15.08
C LEU A 131 -7.17 13.70 -15.28
N SER A 132 -5.86 13.47 -15.43
CA SER A 132 -4.87 14.52 -15.73
C SER A 132 -4.75 14.85 -17.21
N GLY A 133 -5.53 14.20 -18.09
CA GLY A 133 -5.47 14.40 -19.54
C GLY A 133 -4.25 13.77 -20.24
N LYS A 134 -3.30 13.18 -19.48
CA LYS A 134 -2.10 12.52 -20.04
C LYS A 134 -2.41 11.23 -20.81
N LEU A 135 -3.55 10.60 -20.51
CA LEU A 135 -4.03 9.40 -21.17
C LEU A 135 -5.48 9.57 -21.59
N LYS A 136 -5.76 9.58 -22.90
CA LYS A 136 -7.13 9.60 -23.41
C LYS A 136 -7.82 8.24 -23.13
N PRO A 137 -9.02 8.21 -22.53
CA PRO A 137 -9.77 6.97 -22.37
C PRO A 137 -10.21 6.46 -23.74
N ASN A 138 -10.22 5.14 -23.94
CA ASN A 138 -10.59 4.55 -25.23
C ASN A 138 -11.88 3.73 -25.19
N LEU A 139 -12.59 3.73 -24.06
CA LEU A 139 -13.86 3.02 -23.84
C LEU A 139 -13.79 1.51 -24.20
N GLY A 140 -12.59 0.92 -24.10
CA GLY A 140 -12.33 -0.47 -24.47
C GLY A 140 -11.98 -0.70 -25.95
N GLN A 141 -12.13 0.32 -26.80
CA GLN A 141 -11.79 0.31 -28.22
C GLN A 141 -10.32 0.67 -28.44
N HIS A 142 -9.42 -0.28 -28.15
CA HIS A 142 -7.97 -0.04 -28.25
C HIS A 142 -7.43 0.06 -29.69
N ASN A 143 -8.05 -0.63 -30.66
CA ASN A 143 -7.64 -0.60 -32.08
C ASN A 143 -8.08 0.67 -32.81
N ASN A 144 -9.25 1.19 -32.46
CA ASN A 144 -9.80 2.41 -33.03
C ASN A 144 -10.35 3.28 -31.88
N PRO A 145 -9.49 4.03 -31.19
CA PRO A 145 -9.90 4.78 -30.01
C PRO A 145 -10.85 5.94 -30.40
N PRO A 146 -11.97 6.11 -29.66
CA PRO A 146 -12.98 7.12 -29.97
C PRO A 146 -12.47 8.54 -29.80
N ASP A 147 -13.13 9.49 -30.44
CA ASP A 147 -12.88 10.92 -30.26
C ASP A 147 -13.49 11.48 -28.98
N TRP A 148 -13.02 12.68 -28.58
CA TRP A 148 -13.48 13.31 -27.34
C TRP A 148 -14.98 13.58 -27.34
N GLU A 149 -15.60 13.85 -28.49
CA GLU A 149 -17.06 13.99 -28.60
C GLU A 149 -17.81 12.72 -28.18
N GLU A 150 -17.32 11.55 -28.62
CA GLU A 150 -17.91 10.26 -28.25
C GLU A 150 -17.66 9.94 -26.77
N ILE A 151 -16.47 10.27 -26.25
CA ILE A 151 -16.15 10.13 -24.82
C ILE A 151 -17.06 11.02 -23.96
N LEU A 152 -17.27 12.28 -24.34
CA LEU A 152 -18.18 13.20 -23.64
C LEU A 152 -19.63 12.71 -23.72
N ARG A 153 -20.04 12.14 -24.86
CA ARG A 153 -21.36 11.51 -25.01
C ARG A 153 -21.54 10.30 -24.11
N TYR A 154 -20.47 9.50 -23.94
CA TYR A 154 -20.46 8.35 -23.05
C TYR A 154 -20.63 8.76 -21.58
N PHE A 155 -19.97 9.84 -21.15
CA PHE A 155 -20.09 10.39 -19.79
C PHE A 155 -21.29 11.34 -19.61
N ARG A 156 -22.19 11.45 -20.59
CA ARG A 156 -23.28 12.43 -20.58
C ARG A 156 -24.16 12.31 -19.34
N GLY A 157 -24.42 13.43 -18.67
CA GLY A 157 -25.23 13.48 -17.45
C GLY A 157 -24.48 13.08 -16.17
N SER A 158 -23.16 12.91 -16.23
CA SER A 158 -22.31 12.70 -15.06
C SER A 158 -21.43 13.92 -14.75
N GLU A 159 -20.93 14.01 -13.51
CA GLU A 159 -19.97 15.07 -13.11
C GLU A 159 -18.69 15.05 -13.97
N LEU A 160 -18.31 13.88 -14.51
CA LEU A 160 -17.14 13.72 -15.36
C LEU A 160 -17.28 14.40 -16.73
N GLN A 161 -18.51 14.56 -17.23
CA GLN A 161 -18.73 15.27 -18.50
C GLN A 161 -18.20 16.70 -18.38
N ASN A 162 -18.67 17.42 -17.35
CA ASN A 162 -18.26 18.81 -17.10
C ASN A 162 -16.76 18.92 -16.84
N TYR A 163 -16.20 17.96 -16.09
CA TYR A 163 -14.77 17.90 -15.82
C TYR A 163 -13.96 17.74 -17.11
N PHE A 164 -14.28 16.77 -17.97
CA PHE A 164 -13.55 16.56 -19.22
C PHE A 164 -13.73 17.71 -20.21
N THR A 165 -14.90 18.34 -20.28
CA THR A 165 -15.10 19.55 -21.09
C THR A 165 -14.12 20.65 -20.67
N LYS A 166 -14.01 20.92 -19.36
CA LYS A 166 -13.06 21.92 -18.84
C LYS A 166 -11.59 21.56 -19.10
N VAL A 167 -11.24 20.28 -19.00
CA VAL A 167 -9.88 19.80 -19.32
C VAL A 167 -9.56 19.98 -20.80
N LEU A 168 -10.53 19.78 -21.69
CA LEU A 168 -10.35 19.92 -23.15
C LEU A 168 -10.26 21.36 -23.62
N GLU A 169 -10.95 22.27 -22.95
CA GLU A 169 -10.87 23.71 -23.21
C GLU A 169 -9.57 24.34 -22.67
N ASP A 170 -8.60 23.53 -22.20
CA ASP A 170 -7.37 23.94 -21.51
C ASP A 170 -7.61 24.92 -20.34
N SER A 171 -8.83 24.91 -19.79
CA SER A 171 -9.23 25.80 -18.69
C SER A 171 -8.73 25.33 -17.33
N LEU A 172 -8.23 24.10 -17.23
CA LEU A 172 -7.74 23.51 -15.99
C LEU A 172 -6.28 23.09 -16.11
N LYS A 173 -5.40 23.74 -15.36
CA LYS A 173 -4.00 23.33 -15.22
C LYS A 173 -3.92 22.18 -14.21
N ALA A 174 -3.51 20.99 -14.67
CA ALA A 174 -3.31 19.82 -13.82
C ALA A 174 -1.83 19.60 -13.47
N ILE A 175 -1.53 19.45 -12.17
CA ILE A 175 -0.21 19.09 -11.66
C ILE A 175 -0.28 17.76 -10.94
N VAL A 176 0.68 16.88 -11.21
CA VAL A 176 0.71 15.50 -10.71
C VAL A 176 2.03 15.20 -10.01
N LYS A 177 1.96 14.75 -8.76
CA LYS A 177 3.06 14.07 -8.08
C LYS A 177 3.15 12.63 -8.59
N PRO A 178 4.24 12.19 -9.23
CA PRO A 178 4.38 10.82 -9.68
C PRO A 178 4.57 9.84 -8.51
N GLN A 179 4.10 8.60 -8.68
CA GLN A 179 4.25 7.52 -7.68
C GLN A 179 5.74 7.28 -7.35
N TYR A 180 6.55 6.97 -8.36
CA TYR A 180 7.98 6.67 -8.21
C TYR A 180 8.83 7.93 -8.19
N VAL A 181 9.26 8.31 -6.99
CA VAL A 181 10.16 9.47 -6.82
C VAL A 181 11.54 9.25 -7.41
N ASP A 182 12.02 8.01 -7.50
CA ASP A 182 13.35 7.67 -8.04
C ASP A 182 13.54 8.08 -9.51
N HIS A 183 12.44 8.36 -10.23
CA HIS A 183 12.48 8.84 -11.60
C HIS A 183 12.60 10.37 -11.70
N ILE A 184 12.24 11.11 -10.65
CA ILE A 184 12.30 12.58 -10.61
C ILE A 184 13.72 13.08 -10.94
N PRO A 185 14.81 12.58 -10.33
CA PRO A 185 16.17 13.02 -10.63
C PRO A 185 16.55 12.85 -12.11
N ARG A 186 16.02 11.79 -12.76
CA ARG A 186 16.29 11.50 -14.18
C ARG A 186 15.52 12.41 -15.14
N THR A 187 14.37 12.91 -14.71
CA THR A 187 13.51 13.78 -15.52
C THR A 187 13.92 15.24 -15.49
N ILE A 188 14.69 15.66 -14.48
CA ILE A 188 15.24 17.02 -14.39
C ILE A 188 16.47 17.10 -15.30
N GLN A 189 16.22 17.30 -16.59
CA GLN A 189 17.24 17.57 -17.60
C GLN A 189 17.38 19.09 -17.76
N GLY A 190 18.24 19.71 -16.96
CA GLY A 190 18.47 21.15 -17.00
C GLY A 190 19.77 21.57 -16.29
N PRO A 191 20.22 22.82 -16.48
CA PRO A 191 21.38 23.35 -15.77
C PRO A 191 21.11 23.53 -14.28
N VAL A 192 19.85 23.82 -13.92
CA VAL A 192 19.39 24.00 -12.55
C VAL A 192 19.11 22.64 -11.91
N LYS A 193 19.97 22.21 -11.00
CA LYS A 193 19.84 20.93 -10.26
C LYS A 193 19.74 21.10 -8.75
N VAL A 194 19.98 22.31 -8.27
CA VAL A 194 19.94 22.66 -6.84
C VAL A 194 18.49 22.85 -6.40
N VAL A 195 18.14 22.28 -5.26
CA VAL A 195 16.76 22.29 -4.72
C VAL A 195 16.20 23.70 -4.61
N ASN A 196 16.94 24.64 -4.03
CA ASN A 196 16.47 26.01 -3.82
C ASN A 196 16.17 26.74 -5.14
N GLU A 197 17.03 26.55 -6.15
CA GLU A 197 16.87 27.18 -7.46
C GLU A 197 15.67 26.58 -8.21
N LEU A 198 15.46 25.26 -8.12
CA LEU A 198 14.29 24.60 -8.69
C LEU A 198 12.99 25.10 -8.05
N LEU A 199 12.96 25.23 -6.72
CA LEU A 199 11.82 25.79 -6.01
C LEU A 199 11.54 27.24 -6.47
N ASN A 200 12.58 28.06 -6.61
CA ASN A 200 12.43 29.43 -7.14
C ASN A 200 11.89 29.46 -8.57
N SER A 201 12.37 28.56 -9.43
CA SER A 201 11.97 28.51 -10.84
C SER A 201 10.50 28.13 -11.06
N LYS A 202 9.90 27.42 -10.08
CA LYS A 202 8.53 26.91 -10.10
C LYS A 202 7.61 27.65 -9.13
N LEU A 203 8.09 28.71 -8.50
CA LEU A 203 7.33 29.47 -7.53
C LEU A 203 6.24 30.29 -8.21
N GLU A 204 4.97 29.97 -7.93
CA GLU A 204 3.82 30.74 -8.42
C GLU A 204 2.94 31.26 -7.25
N ARG A 205 3.22 30.82 -6.02
CA ARG A 205 2.50 31.18 -4.78
C ARG A 205 3.48 31.80 -3.77
N ASN A 206 3.01 32.75 -2.95
CA ASN A 206 3.83 33.38 -1.91
C ASN A 206 3.83 32.55 -0.60
N ASN A 207 4.20 31.28 -0.67
CA ASN A 207 4.19 30.35 0.47
C ASN A 207 5.48 29.53 0.62
N LYS A 208 6.54 29.86 -0.13
CA LYS A 208 7.78 29.06 -0.20
C LYS A 208 8.39 28.79 1.18
N ASP A 209 8.61 29.82 1.98
CA ASP A 209 9.33 29.71 3.25
C ASP A 209 8.57 28.85 4.26
N GLU A 210 7.25 29.02 4.30
CA GLU A 210 6.35 28.18 5.10
C GLU A 210 6.42 26.72 4.67
N ILE A 211 6.37 26.44 3.36
CA ILE A 211 6.45 25.05 2.84
C ILE A 211 7.81 24.42 3.15
N ILE A 212 8.90 25.18 3.04
CA ILE A 212 10.25 24.71 3.39
C ILE A 212 10.34 24.34 4.87
N GLU A 213 9.72 25.13 5.74
CA GLU A 213 9.70 24.89 7.17
C GLU A 213 8.84 23.67 7.53
N VAL A 214 7.59 23.60 7.04
CA VAL A 214 6.66 22.52 7.36
C VAL A 214 7.14 21.16 6.84
N LEU A 215 7.76 21.12 5.66
CA LEU A 215 8.29 19.89 5.05
C LEU A 215 9.76 19.61 5.40
N ASP A 216 10.33 20.35 6.36
CA ASP A 216 11.70 20.17 6.84
C ASP A 216 12.73 20.05 5.70
N LEU A 217 12.75 21.09 4.84
CA LEU A 217 13.61 21.16 3.66
C LEU A 217 14.83 22.05 3.85
N LYS A 218 14.97 22.75 4.98
CA LYS A 218 16.06 23.73 5.23
C LYS A 218 17.45 23.13 4.96
N ASN A 219 17.67 21.89 5.40
CA ASN A 219 18.96 21.19 5.27
C ASN A 219 19.29 20.70 3.85
N VAL A 220 18.30 20.63 2.96
CA VAL A 220 18.47 20.10 1.60
C VAL A 220 18.45 21.18 0.51
N LEU A 221 18.17 22.44 0.86
CA LEU A 221 18.07 23.55 -0.08
C LEU A 221 19.31 23.74 -0.96
N THR A 222 20.50 23.52 -0.39
CA THR A 222 21.79 23.69 -1.08
C THR A 222 22.25 22.43 -1.82
N ARG A 223 21.56 21.30 -1.63
CA ARG A 223 21.92 20.02 -2.25
C ARG A 223 21.32 19.88 -3.65
N GLU A 224 21.91 18.99 -4.44
CA GLU A 224 21.34 18.58 -5.72
C GLU A 224 20.25 17.52 -5.53
N VAL A 225 19.25 17.52 -6.41
CA VAL A 225 18.13 16.54 -6.35
C VAL A 225 18.61 15.09 -6.42
N ASN A 226 19.70 14.82 -7.15
CA ASN A 226 20.25 13.48 -7.31
C ASN A 226 20.90 12.92 -6.02
N GLN A 227 21.20 13.79 -5.06
CA GLN A 227 21.85 13.45 -3.79
C GLN A 227 20.84 13.24 -2.66
N LEU A 228 19.56 13.53 -2.90
CA LEU A 228 18.51 13.41 -1.89
C LEU A 228 18.19 11.94 -1.61
N SER A 229 17.94 11.63 -0.34
CA SER A 229 17.31 10.37 0.06
C SER A 229 15.87 10.29 -0.43
N GLY A 230 15.27 9.09 -0.49
CA GLY A 230 13.89 8.90 -0.95
C GLY A 230 12.87 9.73 -0.16
N GLY A 231 13.06 9.88 1.16
CA GLY A 231 12.20 10.72 2.01
C GLY A 231 12.38 12.22 1.72
N GLU A 232 13.62 12.70 1.59
CA GLU A 232 13.89 14.11 1.21
C GLU A 232 13.34 14.42 -0.18
N LEU A 233 13.50 13.50 -1.14
CA LEU A 233 13.00 13.61 -2.51
C LEU A 233 11.47 13.65 -2.56
N GLN A 234 10.81 12.84 -1.71
CA GLN A 234 9.37 12.85 -1.57
C GLN A 234 8.86 14.19 -1.01
N ARG A 235 9.49 14.72 0.05
CA ARG A 235 9.14 16.03 0.63
C ARG A 235 9.36 17.16 -0.37
N PHE A 236 10.47 17.13 -1.11
CA PHE A 236 10.75 18.06 -2.21
C PHE A 236 9.69 17.99 -3.32
N ALA A 237 9.28 16.79 -3.75
CA ALA A 237 8.25 16.61 -4.77
C ALA A 237 6.89 17.19 -4.35
N ILE A 238 6.52 17.01 -3.08
CA ILE A 238 5.30 17.61 -2.51
C ILE A 238 5.44 19.13 -2.47
N ALA A 239 6.59 19.65 -2.04
CA ALA A 239 6.86 21.09 -1.97
C ALA A 239 6.70 21.77 -3.34
N ILE A 240 7.31 21.22 -4.40
CA ILE A 240 7.22 21.75 -5.77
C ILE A 240 5.77 21.94 -6.22
N ILE A 241 4.89 21.02 -5.84
CA ILE A 241 3.49 21.05 -6.23
C ILE A 241 2.73 22.09 -5.40
N CYS A 242 3.03 22.17 -4.11
CA CYS A 242 2.37 23.09 -3.18
C CYS A 242 2.70 24.57 -3.44
N ILE A 243 3.83 24.87 -4.09
CA ILE A 243 4.23 26.23 -4.45
C ILE A 243 3.72 26.69 -5.82
N GLN A 244 3.15 25.78 -6.63
CA GLN A 244 2.60 26.08 -7.94
C GLN A 244 1.10 26.38 -7.88
N LYS A 245 0.61 27.24 -8.77
CA LYS A 245 -0.80 27.52 -8.97
C LYS A 245 -1.35 26.60 -10.07
N ALA A 246 -2.36 25.83 -9.70
CA ALA A 246 -3.06 24.88 -10.56
C ALA A 246 -4.51 24.71 -10.08
N ASP A 247 -5.36 24.21 -10.96
CA ASP A 247 -6.76 23.96 -10.68
C ASP A 247 -6.97 22.51 -10.22
N ILE A 248 -6.11 21.59 -10.67
CA ILE A 248 -6.15 20.18 -10.30
C ILE A 248 -4.81 19.76 -9.70
N TYR A 249 -4.84 19.34 -8.44
CA TYR A 249 -3.70 18.78 -7.72
C TYR A 249 -3.88 17.29 -7.54
N MET A 250 -2.93 16.51 -8.03
CA MET A 250 -2.95 15.06 -7.90
C MET A 250 -1.71 14.55 -7.16
N PHE A 251 -1.94 13.74 -6.13
CA PHE A 251 -0.89 13.14 -5.32
C PHE A 251 -0.96 11.62 -5.40
N ASP A 252 0.00 10.99 -6.09
CA ASP A 252 0.13 9.52 -6.13
C ASP A 252 1.11 9.07 -5.03
N GLU A 253 0.57 8.47 -3.95
CA GLU A 253 1.29 8.02 -2.75
C GLU A 253 2.21 9.09 -2.13
N PRO A 254 1.65 10.20 -1.60
CA PRO A 254 2.42 11.24 -0.92
C PRO A 254 3.06 10.79 0.41
N SER A 255 2.59 9.72 1.07
CA SER A 255 3.13 9.27 2.36
C SER A 255 4.33 8.30 2.27
N SER A 256 4.68 7.82 1.08
CA SER A 256 5.73 6.81 0.90
C SER A 256 7.11 7.32 1.35
N TYR A 257 7.90 6.45 1.99
CA TYR A 257 9.23 6.74 2.58
C TYR A 257 9.27 7.74 3.75
N LEU A 258 8.14 8.35 4.10
CA LEU A 258 8.06 9.32 5.19
C LEU A 258 7.82 8.61 6.53
N ASP A 259 8.39 9.15 7.60
CA ASP A 259 8.01 8.79 8.96
C ASP A 259 6.66 9.41 9.35
N VAL A 260 6.15 9.05 10.54
CA VAL A 260 4.84 9.47 11.02
C VAL A 260 4.66 10.99 11.00
N LYS A 261 5.63 11.76 11.52
CA LYS A 261 5.56 13.22 11.57
C LYS A 261 5.55 13.84 10.18
N GLN A 262 6.45 13.37 9.33
CA GLN A 262 6.58 13.84 7.95
C GLN A 262 5.32 13.53 7.13
N ARG A 263 4.70 12.35 7.32
CA ARG A 263 3.42 12.00 6.70
C ARG A 263 2.31 12.96 7.11
N LEU A 264 2.21 13.26 8.41
CA LEU A 264 1.22 14.19 8.94
C LEU A 264 1.43 15.61 8.43
N ASN A 265 2.68 16.09 8.38
CA ASN A 265 3.01 17.41 7.85
C ASN A 265 2.73 17.50 6.34
N ALA A 266 3.07 16.48 5.57
CA ALA A 266 2.70 16.37 4.16
C ALA A 266 1.17 16.43 3.99
N ALA A 267 0.43 15.66 4.80
CA ALA A 267 -1.01 15.62 4.73
C ALA A 267 -1.68 16.95 5.11
N ARG A 268 -1.18 17.61 6.17
CA ARG A 268 -1.57 18.97 6.56
C ARG A 268 -1.34 19.95 5.41
N THR A 269 -0.17 19.91 4.80
CA THR A 269 0.22 20.79 3.69
C THR A 269 -0.68 20.60 2.47
N ILE A 270 -0.95 19.35 2.08
CA ILE A 270 -1.84 19.02 0.95
C ILE A 270 -3.25 19.55 1.22
N ARG A 271 -3.79 19.34 2.43
CA ARG A 271 -5.12 19.88 2.77
C ARG A 271 -5.19 21.40 2.76
N ARG A 272 -4.10 22.10 3.11
CA ARG A 272 -4.04 23.57 3.06
C ARG A 272 -4.05 24.13 1.64
N LEU A 273 -3.83 23.30 0.62
CA LEU A 273 -4.02 23.72 -0.77
C LEU A 273 -5.50 23.83 -1.17
N LEU A 274 -6.41 23.25 -0.38
CA LEU A 274 -7.82 23.14 -0.73
C LEU A 274 -8.50 24.51 -0.75
N ASN A 275 -9.05 24.87 -1.90
CA ASN A 275 -9.82 26.08 -2.15
C ASN A 275 -11.17 25.69 -2.79
N PRO A 276 -12.24 26.51 -2.70
CA PRO A 276 -13.54 26.18 -3.27
C PRO A 276 -13.53 25.81 -4.76
N ASP A 277 -12.57 26.36 -5.50
CA ASP A 277 -12.49 26.25 -6.97
C ASP A 277 -11.53 25.19 -7.48
N ASN A 278 -10.74 24.53 -6.61
CA ASN A 278 -9.75 23.55 -7.04
C ASN A 278 -10.15 22.11 -6.72
N TYR A 279 -9.52 21.17 -7.41
CA TYR A 279 -9.72 19.73 -7.26
C TYR A 279 -8.46 19.13 -6.64
N ILE A 280 -8.60 18.34 -5.57
CA ILE A 280 -7.49 17.58 -5.00
C ILE A 280 -7.82 16.09 -5.06
N ILE A 281 -6.93 15.30 -5.67
CA ILE A 281 -7.03 13.84 -5.72
C ILE A 281 -5.79 13.25 -5.05
N ALA A 282 -5.99 12.40 -4.06
CA ALA A 282 -4.92 11.72 -3.34
C ALA A 282 -5.08 10.20 -3.42
N VAL A 283 -4.03 9.50 -3.83
CA VAL A 283 -3.96 8.04 -3.77
C VAL A 283 -3.10 7.67 -2.57
N GLU A 284 -3.65 6.87 -1.67
CA GLU A 284 -2.95 6.46 -0.46
C GLU A 284 -3.14 4.99 -0.13
N HIS A 285 -2.10 4.42 0.48
CA HIS A 285 -2.10 3.07 1.03
C HIS A 285 -2.15 3.07 2.56
N ASP A 286 -1.72 4.16 3.19
CA ASP A 286 -1.90 4.35 4.62
C ASP A 286 -3.33 4.85 4.89
N LEU A 287 -4.18 3.97 5.40
CA LEU A 287 -5.59 4.29 5.66
C LEU A 287 -5.76 5.40 6.69
N SER A 288 -4.78 5.58 7.60
CA SER A 288 -4.83 6.64 8.62
C SER A 288 -4.61 8.00 7.97
N ILE A 289 -3.61 8.08 7.08
CA ILE A 289 -3.33 9.30 6.32
C ILE A 289 -4.43 9.59 5.30
N LEU A 290 -4.99 8.55 4.66
CA LEU A 290 -6.12 8.68 3.75
C LEU A 290 -7.36 9.25 4.46
N ASP A 291 -7.68 8.80 5.68
CA ASP A 291 -8.78 9.32 6.50
C ASP A 291 -8.60 10.80 6.84
N TYR A 292 -7.37 11.18 7.19
CA TYR A 292 -7.03 12.56 7.47
C TYR A 292 -7.14 13.45 6.22
N LEU A 293 -6.54 13.02 5.11
CA LEU A 293 -6.46 13.76 3.86
C LEU A 293 -7.82 14.00 3.23
N SER A 294 -8.65 12.96 3.17
CA SER A 294 -9.80 12.92 2.27
C SER A 294 -11.06 13.50 2.89
N ASP A 295 -11.98 13.95 2.05
CA ASP A 295 -13.36 14.27 2.42
C ASP A 295 -14.34 13.22 1.84
N TYR A 296 -14.00 12.67 0.67
CA TYR A 296 -14.67 11.51 0.06
C TYR A 296 -13.64 10.46 -0.36
N ILE A 297 -14.06 9.20 -0.40
CA ILE A 297 -13.21 8.08 -0.82
C ILE A 297 -13.89 7.27 -1.92
N CYS A 298 -13.16 6.99 -3.00
CA CYS A 298 -13.52 5.94 -3.96
C CYS A 298 -12.66 4.70 -3.67
N VAL A 299 -13.33 3.55 -3.59
CA VAL A 299 -12.68 2.25 -3.45
C VAL A 299 -12.49 1.65 -4.85
N LEU A 300 -11.29 1.18 -5.16
CA LEU A 300 -11.01 0.41 -6.34
C LEU A 300 -10.87 -1.06 -5.96
N TYR A 301 -11.71 -1.89 -6.57
CA TYR A 301 -11.74 -3.34 -6.34
C TYR A 301 -11.66 -4.11 -7.66
N GLY A 302 -11.39 -5.41 -7.57
CA GLY A 302 -11.24 -6.30 -8.71
C GLY A 302 -10.02 -7.20 -8.54
N MET A 303 -9.46 -7.68 -9.65
CA MET A 303 -8.30 -8.57 -9.62
C MET A 303 -7.05 -7.82 -10.12
N PRO A 304 -5.97 -7.74 -9.32
CA PRO A 304 -4.72 -7.09 -9.70
C PRO A 304 -4.23 -7.49 -11.10
N SER A 305 -3.84 -6.51 -11.91
CA SER A 305 -3.34 -6.68 -13.29
C SER A 305 -4.35 -7.28 -14.28
N VAL A 306 -5.59 -7.53 -13.87
CA VAL A 306 -6.64 -8.13 -14.72
C VAL A 306 -7.76 -7.13 -14.98
N TYR A 307 -8.41 -6.61 -13.94
CA TYR A 307 -9.41 -5.56 -14.09
C TYR A 307 -9.58 -4.80 -12.78
N GLY A 308 -9.98 -3.53 -12.88
CA GLY A 308 -10.34 -2.71 -11.74
C GLY A 308 -11.65 -1.98 -11.97
N VAL A 309 -12.46 -1.87 -10.93
CA VAL A 309 -13.73 -1.13 -10.91
C VAL A 309 -13.65 -0.05 -9.86
N VAL A 310 -13.98 1.19 -10.24
CA VAL A 310 -14.08 2.32 -9.31
C VAL A 310 -15.49 2.40 -8.74
N THR A 311 -15.64 2.42 -7.42
CA THR A 311 -16.94 2.66 -6.78
C THR A 311 -17.41 4.11 -6.96
N LEU A 312 -18.70 4.34 -6.70
CA LEU A 312 -19.17 5.69 -6.39
C LEU A 312 -18.45 6.24 -5.14
N PRO A 313 -18.34 7.59 -5.01
CA PRO A 313 -17.69 8.19 -3.85
C PRO A 313 -18.51 7.95 -2.59
N PHE A 314 -17.85 7.49 -1.54
CA PHE A 314 -18.40 7.34 -0.19
C PHE A 314 -17.88 8.44 0.72
N SER A 315 -18.57 8.67 1.84
CA SER A 315 -17.94 9.39 2.95
C SER A 315 -16.69 8.65 3.42
N VAL A 316 -15.71 9.37 3.97
CA VAL A 316 -14.42 8.77 4.39
C VAL A 316 -14.60 7.54 5.30
N ARG A 317 -15.49 7.64 6.30
CA ARG A 317 -15.75 6.56 7.25
C ARG A 317 -16.33 5.34 6.56
N GLU A 318 -17.37 5.54 5.75
CA GLU A 318 -18.05 4.45 5.03
C GLU A 318 -17.13 3.80 4.00
N GLY A 319 -16.39 4.59 3.22
CA GLY A 319 -15.49 4.08 2.18
C GLY A 319 -14.38 3.20 2.73
N ILE A 320 -13.75 3.60 3.85
CA ILE A 320 -12.73 2.76 4.51
C ILE A 320 -13.36 1.49 5.08
N ASN A 321 -14.54 1.58 5.70
CA ASN A 321 -15.22 0.41 6.25
C ASN A 321 -15.65 -0.57 5.14
N VAL A 322 -16.17 -0.09 4.02
CA VAL A 322 -16.46 -0.89 2.81
C VAL A 322 -15.21 -1.60 2.30
N PHE A 323 -14.07 -0.90 2.28
CA PHE A 323 -12.79 -1.49 1.90
C PHE A 323 -12.33 -2.59 2.85
N LEU A 324 -12.51 -2.41 4.17
CA LEU A 324 -12.13 -3.38 5.20
C LEU A 324 -13.10 -4.57 5.28
N ASP A 325 -14.39 -4.35 5.10
CA ASP A 325 -15.39 -5.41 5.10
C ASP A 325 -15.29 -6.29 3.86
N GLY A 326 -14.79 -5.73 2.75
CA GLY A 326 -14.68 -6.44 1.48
C GLY A 326 -16.03 -6.56 0.75
N ASN A 327 -17.00 -5.74 1.13
CA ASN A 327 -18.36 -5.76 0.61
C ASN A 327 -18.85 -4.34 0.35
N ILE A 328 -19.48 -4.13 -0.81
CA ILE A 328 -20.08 -2.87 -1.23
C ILE A 328 -21.60 -3.01 -1.10
N PRO A 329 -22.21 -2.46 -0.03
CA PRO A 329 -23.63 -2.67 0.26
C PRO A 329 -24.54 -2.12 -0.84
N THR A 330 -24.18 -0.97 -1.42
CA THR A 330 -24.96 -0.27 -2.46
C THR A 330 -25.04 -1.05 -3.77
N GLU A 331 -24.06 -1.90 -4.06
CA GLU A 331 -24.02 -2.74 -5.25
C GLU A 331 -24.31 -4.22 -4.91
N ASN A 332 -24.60 -4.52 -3.64
CA ASN A 332 -24.75 -5.86 -3.07
C ASN A 332 -23.63 -6.81 -3.54
N LEU A 333 -22.41 -6.30 -3.58
CA LEU A 333 -21.26 -6.95 -4.21
C LEU A 333 -20.15 -7.17 -3.18
N ARG A 334 -19.86 -8.44 -2.92
CA ARG A 334 -18.72 -8.86 -2.10
C ARG A 334 -17.51 -9.12 -2.99
N PHE A 335 -16.49 -8.28 -2.88
CA PHE A 335 -15.25 -8.44 -3.63
C PHE A 335 -14.16 -9.19 -2.84
N ARG A 336 -14.37 -9.42 -1.54
CA ARG A 336 -13.49 -10.26 -0.71
C ARG A 336 -14.26 -11.15 0.27
N ASN A 337 -13.78 -12.40 0.41
CA ASN A 337 -14.41 -13.42 1.25
C ASN A 337 -14.24 -13.18 2.75
N GLU A 338 -13.11 -12.64 3.19
CA GLU A 338 -12.83 -12.32 4.60
C GLU A 338 -12.91 -10.82 4.84
N SER A 339 -13.50 -10.42 5.97
CA SER A 339 -13.39 -9.03 6.45
C SER A 339 -12.09 -8.84 7.24
N LEU A 340 -11.56 -7.63 7.17
CA LEU A 340 -10.38 -7.21 7.91
C LEU A 340 -10.85 -6.53 9.20
N GLN A 341 -10.82 -7.27 10.31
CA GLN A 341 -11.20 -6.75 11.62
C GLN A 341 -9.97 -6.41 12.46
N PHE A 342 -10.00 -5.24 13.10
CA PHE A 342 -8.99 -4.80 14.06
C PHE A 342 -9.46 -5.05 15.49
N LYS A 343 -10.01 -6.24 15.75
CA LYS A 343 -10.24 -6.64 17.13
C LYS A 343 -8.89 -6.66 17.82
N ILE A 344 -8.69 -5.69 18.70
CA ILE A 344 -7.75 -5.87 19.79
C ILE A 344 -8.29 -7.08 20.50
N SER A 345 -7.57 -8.18 20.37
CA SER A 345 -7.79 -9.29 21.26
C SER A 345 -7.68 -8.68 22.66
N ASP A 346 -8.78 -8.62 23.40
CA ASP A 346 -8.74 -8.87 24.83
C ASP A 346 -8.20 -10.30 24.97
N SER A 347 -6.90 -10.44 24.71
CA SER A 347 -6.11 -11.65 24.91
C SER A 347 -5.80 -11.79 26.40
N SER A 348 -6.71 -11.31 27.25
CA SER A 348 -6.84 -11.73 28.63
C SER A 348 -7.51 -13.10 28.74
N ASP A 349 -8.35 -13.50 27.77
CA ASP A 349 -9.33 -14.58 28.03
C ASP A 349 -9.07 -15.92 27.31
N ILE A 350 -8.05 -16.07 26.46
CA ILE A 350 -7.86 -17.33 25.69
C ILE A 350 -6.59 -18.10 26.06
N TYR A 351 -5.60 -17.49 26.71
CA TYR A 351 -4.50 -18.24 27.29
C TYR A 351 -4.03 -17.54 28.55
N SER A 352 -4.17 -18.19 29.70
CA SER A 352 -3.27 -18.01 30.84
C SER A 352 -1.87 -18.43 30.38
N LEU A 353 -1.23 -17.58 29.57
CA LEU A 353 0.14 -17.75 29.12
C LEU A 353 1.01 -17.56 30.36
N GLU A 354 1.49 -18.68 30.90
CA GLU A 354 2.57 -18.67 31.86
C GLU A 354 3.77 -17.94 31.24
N ARG A 355 3.95 -16.65 31.60
CA ARG A 355 5.10 -15.82 31.21
C ARG A 355 6.33 -16.30 31.98
N ASN A 356 6.85 -17.47 31.61
CA ASN A 356 7.85 -18.18 32.41
C ASN A 356 9.29 -17.75 32.17
N LYS A 357 9.56 -16.94 31.13
CA LYS A 357 10.90 -16.41 30.88
C LYS A 357 10.85 -14.90 30.67
N THR A 358 11.53 -14.20 31.55
CA THR A 358 11.82 -12.77 31.44
C THR A 358 13.23 -12.62 30.88
N TYR A 359 13.36 -11.78 29.87
CA TYR A 359 14.64 -11.32 29.37
C TYR A 359 14.78 -9.84 29.67
N SER A 360 16.01 -9.38 29.80
CA SER A 360 16.31 -7.97 29.98
C SER A 360 17.47 -7.56 29.08
N TYR A 361 17.50 -6.28 28.75
CA TYR A 361 18.65 -5.63 28.15
C TYR A 361 19.10 -4.46 29.05
N PRO A 362 20.41 -4.28 29.25
CA PRO A 362 20.94 -3.21 30.08
C PRO A 362 20.77 -1.85 29.39
N SER A 363 21.05 -0.77 30.12
CA SER A 363 21.19 0.54 29.52
C SER A 363 22.38 0.54 28.57
N MET A 364 22.18 1.04 27.35
CA MET A 364 23.23 1.06 26.32
C MET A 364 23.41 2.47 25.79
N ILE A 365 24.65 2.81 25.47
CA ILE A 365 24.98 4.04 24.75
C ILE A 365 25.68 3.65 23.47
N LYS A 366 25.29 4.26 22.36
CA LYS A 366 25.96 4.11 21.07
C LYS A 366 26.17 5.45 20.39
N LYS A 367 27.43 5.75 20.08
CA LYS A 367 27.83 6.88 19.24
C LYS A 367 28.13 6.41 17.81
N LEU A 368 27.57 7.09 16.83
CA LEU A 368 27.77 6.85 15.39
C LEU A 368 28.10 8.18 14.73
N GLY A 369 29.39 8.53 14.69
CA GLY A 369 29.83 9.86 14.27
C GLY A 369 29.26 10.93 15.20
N ASP A 370 28.49 11.86 14.64
CA ASP A 370 27.86 12.97 15.39
C ASP A 370 26.56 12.56 16.10
N PHE A 371 26.02 11.39 15.79
CA PHE A 371 24.77 10.89 16.37
C PHE A 371 25.02 10.09 17.65
N THR A 372 24.29 10.40 18.72
CA THR A 372 24.30 9.63 19.98
C THR A 372 22.93 9.02 20.28
N LEU A 373 22.90 7.71 20.53
CA LEU A 373 21.72 6.95 20.95
C LEU A 373 21.90 6.46 22.40
N GLU A 374 21.00 6.85 23.27
CA GLU A 374 20.92 6.42 24.67
C GLU A 374 19.70 5.51 24.85
N ILE A 375 19.92 4.25 25.22
CA ILE A 375 18.86 3.26 25.40
C ILE A 375 18.71 2.98 26.89
N SER A 376 17.52 3.24 27.44
CA SER A 376 17.18 2.88 28.81
C SER A 376 17.09 1.37 28.96
N ALA A 377 17.50 0.83 30.11
CA ALA A 377 17.33 -0.60 30.41
C ALA A 377 15.85 -1.00 30.32
N GLY A 378 15.57 -2.21 29.85
CA GLY A 378 14.22 -2.70 29.67
C GLY A 378 14.08 -4.20 29.82
N GLU A 379 12.86 -4.61 30.15
CA GLU A 379 12.49 -6.01 30.35
C GLU A 379 11.38 -6.41 29.38
N PHE A 380 11.45 -7.65 28.90
CA PHE A 380 10.47 -8.22 27.98
C PHE A 380 10.24 -9.70 28.29
N THR A 381 9.06 -10.18 27.91
CA THR A 381 8.61 -11.55 28.18
C THR A 381 8.44 -12.35 26.89
N ASN A 382 8.38 -13.68 27.01
CA ASN A 382 7.96 -14.53 25.90
C ASN A 382 6.50 -14.28 25.51
N SER A 383 6.18 -14.46 24.24
CA SER A 383 4.83 -14.27 23.67
C SER A 383 4.35 -12.81 23.70
N GLU A 384 5.30 -11.88 23.59
CA GLU A 384 5.05 -10.45 23.62
C GLU A 384 5.60 -9.79 22.36
N ILE A 385 4.85 -8.82 21.84
CA ILE A 385 5.27 -8.00 20.70
C ILE A 385 5.51 -6.58 21.18
N ILE A 386 6.75 -6.12 21.02
CA ILE A 386 7.19 -4.77 21.37
C ILE A 386 7.33 -3.98 20.08
N VAL A 387 6.55 -2.91 19.95
CA VAL A 387 6.63 -2.01 18.80
C VAL A 387 7.49 -0.80 19.13
N MET A 388 8.38 -0.45 18.21
CA MET A 388 9.29 0.70 18.31
C MET A 388 8.76 1.85 17.45
N LEU A 389 8.43 2.98 18.09
CA LEU A 389 7.86 4.16 17.45
C LEU A 389 8.80 5.37 17.58
N GLY A 390 8.94 6.15 16.52
CA GLY A 390 9.79 7.34 16.51
C GLY A 390 9.98 7.93 15.11
N GLU A 391 10.53 9.14 15.05
CA GLU A 391 10.93 9.80 13.79
C GLU A 391 12.08 9.06 13.09
N ASN A 392 12.28 9.29 11.79
CA ASN A 392 13.45 8.76 11.10
C ASN A 392 14.73 9.39 11.64
N GLY A 393 15.80 8.62 11.76
CA GLY A 393 17.07 9.11 12.32
C GLY A 393 17.15 9.13 13.85
N THR A 394 16.15 8.60 14.57
CA THR A 394 16.22 8.42 16.03
C THR A 394 16.96 7.16 16.48
N GLY A 395 17.47 6.34 15.55
CA GLY A 395 18.27 5.16 15.89
C GLY A 395 17.51 3.84 16.05
N LYS A 396 16.24 3.75 15.59
CA LYS A 396 15.43 2.50 15.64
C LYS A 396 16.14 1.28 15.04
N THR A 397 16.63 1.42 13.81
CA THR A 397 17.42 0.38 13.14
C THR A 397 18.76 0.12 13.83
N THR A 398 19.35 1.13 14.48
CA THR A 398 20.56 0.96 15.28
C THR A 398 20.28 0.09 16.50
N PHE A 399 19.17 0.31 17.21
CA PHE A 399 18.79 -0.54 18.34
C PHE A 399 18.53 -1.98 17.91
N ILE A 400 17.84 -2.20 16.78
CA ILE A 400 17.68 -3.55 16.20
C ILE A 400 19.04 -4.22 15.93
N LYS A 401 20.00 -3.49 15.36
CA LYS A 401 21.34 -4.05 15.09
C LYS A 401 22.14 -4.35 16.35
N LEU A 402 21.95 -3.58 17.41
CA LEU A 402 22.52 -3.83 18.73
C LEU A 402 21.93 -5.14 19.30
N LEU A 403 20.60 -5.27 19.33
CA LEU A 403 19.92 -6.50 19.76
C LEU A 403 20.29 -7.72 18.91
N ALA A 404 20.56 -7.51 17.61
CA ALA A 404 20.97 -8.56 16.70
C ALA A 404 22.43 -9.03 16.89
N GLY A 405 23.23 -8.32 17.71
CA GLY A 405 24.67 -8.55 17.85
C GLY A 405 25.50 -8.16 16.62
N ILE A 406 24.92 -7.45 15.65
CA ILE A 406 25.62 -6.96 14.45
C ILE A 406 26.46 -5.73 14.79
N LEU A 407 25.96 -4.90 15.70
CA LEU A 407 26.69 -3.77 16.28
C LEU A 407 26.89 -4.05 17.77
N LYS A 408 28.06 -3.68 18.30
CA LYS A 408 28.33 -3.69 19.74
C LYS A 408 28.01 -2.33 20.35
N PRO A 409 27.43 -2.28 21.56
CA PRO A 409 27.30 -1.03 22.33
C PRO A 409 28.70 -0.49 22.68
N ASP A 410 28.78 0.80 23.05
CA ASP A 410 30.05 1.39 23.51
C ASP A 410 30.31 1.10 25.00
N GLY A 411 29.31 0.54 25.71
CA GLY A 411 29.38 0.09 27.11
C GLY A 411 29.31 -1.43 27.24
N ASP A 412 28.48 -1.91 28.17
CA ASP A 412 28.37 -3.34 28.49
C ASP A 412 27.82 -4.19 27.34
N ASP A 413 28.40 -5.37 27.14
CA ASP A 413 27.95 -6.34 26.13
C ASP A 413 26.55 -6.88 26.45
N ILE A 414 25.79 -7.15 25.39
CA ILE A 414 24.41 -7.67 25.47
C ILE A 414 24.48 -9.20 25.60
N PRO A 415 23.61 -9.83 26.40
CA PRO A 415 23.50 -11.29 26.44
C PRO A 415 23.32 -11.89 25.04
N ALA A 416 23.97 -13.03 24.78
CA ALA A 416 23.82 -13.73 23.50
C ALA A 416 22.39 -14.28 23.37
N LEU A 417 21.62 -13.70 22.46
CA LEU A 417 20.24 -14.07 22.19
C LEU A 417 20.14 -14.74 20.81
N SER A 418 19.29 -15.76 20.68
CA SER A 418 18.99 -16.38 19.39
C SER A 418 18.01 -15.49 18.63
N VAL A 419 18.51 -14.76 17.63
CA VAL A 419 17.77 -13.71 16.92
C VAL A 419 17.56 -14.05 15.44
N SER A 420 16.38 -13.71 14.93
CA SER A 420 16.09 -13.69 13.49
C SER A 420 15.79 -12.26 13.06
N LEU A 421 16.43 -11.79 11.99
CA LEU A 421 16.34 -10.40 11.56
C LEU A 421 15.71 -10.28 10.17
N LYS A 422 14.66 -9.47 10.05
CA LYS A 422 14.22 -8.84 8.81
C LYS A 422 14.81 -7.43 8.76
N PRO A 423 15.74 -7.13 7.82
CA PRO A 423 16.32 -5.80 7.70
C PRO A 423 15.35 -4.80 7.02
N GLN A 424 15.51 -3.51 7.30
CA GLN A 424 14.74 -2.42 6.68
C GLN A 424 14.90 -2.44 5.16
N LYS A 425 16.16 -2.37 4.67
CA LYS A 425 16.50 -2.39 3.25
C LYS A 425 16.65 -3.83 2.76
N ILE A 426 15.75 -4.26 1.88
CA ILE A 426 15.83 -5.55 1.22
C ILE A 426 16.35 -5.34 -0.20
N ALA A 427 17.34 -6.16 -0.59
CA ALA A 427 17.87 -6.19 -1.94
C ALA A 427 17.86 -7.64 -2.46
N PRO A 428 17.45 -7.89 -3.70
CA PRO A 428 17.40 -9.23 -4.26
C PRO A 428 18.80 -9.70 -4.65
N LYS A 429 19.61 -10.11 -3.67
CA LYS A 429 20.99 -10.57 -3.89
C LYS A 429 21.10 -12.05 -4.27
N PHE A 430 20.04 -12.83 -4.03
CA PHE A 430 20.06 -14.27 -4.28
C PHE A 430 19.87 -14.59 -5.76
N GLN A 431 20.75 -15.42 -6.31
CA GLN A 431 20.62 -15.95 -7.68
C GLN A 431 19.85 -17.28 -7.62
N GLY A 432 18.68 -17.31 -8.25
CA GLY A 432 17.79 -18.47 -8.27
C GLY A 432 16.35 -18.12 -7.93
N THR A 433 15.51 -19.14 -7.84
CA THR A 433 14.08 -18.97 -7.54
C THR A 433 13.82 -18.83 -6.05
N VAL A 434 12.65 -18.26 -5.71
CA VAL A 434 12.17 -18.16 -4.33
C VAL A 434 12.13 -19.54 -3.65
N ARG A 435 11.71 -20.59 -4.39
CA ARG A 435 11.74 -21.99 -3.92
C ARG A 435 13.13 -22.41 -3.45
N MET A 436 14.15 -22.15 -4.26
CA MET A 436 15.54 -22.51 -3.94
C MET A 436 16.01 -21.74 -2.69
N LEU A 437 15.64 -20.47 -2.57
CA LEU A 437 15.97 -19.66 -1.41
C LEU A 437 15.38 -20.23 -0.11
N PHE A 438 14.09 -20.60 -0.11
CA PHE A 438 13.44 -21.19 1.06
C PHE A 438 13.99 -22.57 1.42
N LEU A 439 14.20 -23.45 0.43
CA LEU A 439 14.81 -24.76 0.68
C LEU A 439 16.24 -24.66 1.21
N LYS A 440 16.98 -23.60 0.85
CA LYS A 440 18.34 -23.36 1.34
C LYS A 440 18.37 -22.78 2.76
N LYS A 441 17.45 -21.86 3.08
CA LYS A 441 17.50 -21.08 4.34
C LYS A 441 16.59 -21.61 5.43
N ILE A 442 15.43 -22.14 5.09
CA ILE A 442 14.35 -22.48 6.04
C ILE A 442 13.73 -23.85 5.73
N LYS A 443 14.52 -24.83 5.29
CA LYS A 443 14.04 -26.15 4.83
C LYS A 443 13.06 -26.82 5.79
N SER A 444 13.39 -26.86 7.08
CA SER A 444 12.57 -27.50 8.12
C SER A 444 11.20 -26.82 8.25
N SER A 445 11.19 -25.49 8.41
CA SER A 445 9.98 -24.70 8.53
C SER A 445 9.16 -24.73 7.23
N TRP A 446 9.81 -24.70 6.07
CA TRP A 446 9.15 -24.77 4.77
C TRP A 446 8.38 -26.08 4.55
N LEU A 447 8.90 -27.20 5.06
CA LEU A 447 8.21 -28.50 4.96
C LEU A 447 7.09 -28.67 5.99
N ASN A 448 7.00 -27.80 7.00
CA ASN A 448 5.98 -27.89 8.04
C ASN A 448 4.61 -27.40 7.50
N PRO A 449 3.55 -28.25 7.53
CA PRO A 449 2.21 -27.87 7.09
C PRO A 449 1.60 -26.68 7.85
N SER A 450 1.89 -26.55 9.16
CA SER A 450 1.41 -25.40 9.96
C SER A 450 2.02 -24.11 9.44
N PHE A 451 3.34 -24.08 9.21
CA PHE A 451 4.02 -22.90 8.67
C PHE A 451 3.50 -22.51 7.27
N GLN A 452 3.20 -23.52 6.43
CA GLN A 452 2.57 -23.27 5.14
C GLN A 452 1.18 -22.63 5.28
N SER A 453 0.36 -23.11 6.21
CA SER A 453 -0.99 -22.60 6.47
C SER A 453 -1.00 -21.23 7.13
N ASP A 454 -0.10 -21.00 8.10
CA ASP A 454 -0.10 -19.83 8.96
C ASP A 454 0.67 -18.65 8.35
N VAL A 455 1.68 -18.94 7.51
CA VAL A 455 2.61 -17.93 6.98
C VAL A 455 2.59 -17.89 5.45
N CYS A 456 2.86 -19.00 4.76
CA CYS A 456 3.07 -18.98 3.30
C CYS A 456 1.80 -18.72 2.48
N LYS A 457 0.70 -19.40 2.81
CA LYS A 457 -0.59 -19.26 2.12
C LYS A 457 -1.19 -17.86 2.30
N PRO A 458 -1.29 -17.30 3.52
CA PRO A 458 -1.84 -15.96 3.71
C PRO A 458 -1.01 -14.89 3.02
N LEU A 459 0.31 -15.05 2.95
CA LEU A 459 1.18 -14.13 2.21
C LEU A 459 1.23 -14.43 0.70
N ASN A 460 0.37 -15.28 0.16
CA ASN A 460 0.25 -15.65 -1.26
C ASN A 460 1.61 -15.98 -1.92
N ILE A 461 2.47 -16.71 -1.21
CA ILE A 461 3.80 -17.12 -1.70
C ILE A 461 3.71 -18.09 -2.89
N GLU A 462 2.63 -18.88 -2.98
CA GLU A 462 2.39 -19.85 -4.04
C GLU A 462 2.46 -19.23 -5.45
N ASN A 463 2.08 -17.95 -5.58
CA ASN A 463 2.09 -17.24 -6.87
C ASN A 463 3.49 -16.83 -7.34
N ILE A 464 4.46 -16.74 -6.43
CA ILE A 464 5.81 -16.21 -6.69
C ILE A 464 6.92 -17.23 -6.43
N ILE A 465 6.58 -18.43 -5.94
CA ILE A 465 7.55 -19.44 -5.52
C ILE A 465 8.52 -19.87 -6.63
N ASP A 466 8.05 -19.92 -7.87
CA ASP A 466 8.85 -20.33 -9.03
C ASP A 466 9.45 -19.15 -9.80
N GLN A 467 9.27 -17.92 -9.31
CA GLN A 467 9.89 -16.74 -9.87
C GLN A 467 11.31 -16.56 -9.34
N GLU A 468 12.15 -15.91 -10.14
CA GLU A 468 13.49 -15.50 -9.74
C GLU A 468 13.42 -14.33 -8.76
N VAL A 469 14.22 -14.40 -7.69
CA VAL A 469 14.22 -13.38 -6.62
C VAL A 469 14.55 -11.98 -7.16
N GLN A 470 15.36 -11.90 -8.22
CA GLN A 470 15.76 -10.66 -8.88
C GLN A 470 14.64 -9.96 -9.63
N ASN A 471 13.60 -10.69 -10.03
CA ASN A 471 12.48 -10.17 -10.83
C ASN A 471 11.25 -9.83 -9.97
N LEU A 472 11.32 -10.05 -8.66
CA LEU A 472 10.22 -9.75 -7.75
C LEU A 472 10.02 -8.24 -7.61
N SER A 473 8.74 -7.83 -7.51
CA SER A 473 8.38 -6.48 -7.09
C SER A 473 8.77 -6.22 -5.63
N GLY A 474 8.81 -4.95 -5.22
CA GLY A 474 9.12 -4.57 -3.84
C GLY A 474 8.21 -5.24 -2.80
N GLY A 475 6.90 -5.26 -3.05
CA GLY A 475 5.93 -5.92 -2.15
C GLY A 475 6.04 -7.45 -2.14
N GLU A 476 6.38 -8.08 -3.26
CA GLU A 476 6.68 -9.53 -3.31
C GLU A 476 7.95 -9.87 -2.55
N LEU A 477 9.01 -9.10 -2.74
CA LEU A 477 10.28 -9.25 -2.05
C LEU A 477 10.12 -9.05 -0.53
N GLN A 478 9.29 -8.08 -0.13
CA GLN A 478 8.94 -7.84 1.27
C GLN A 478 8.26 -9.05 1.90
N ARG A 479 7.26 -9.64 1.22
CA ARG A 479 6.59 -10.87 1.69
C ARG A 479 7.57 -12.03 1.85
N VAL A 480 8.46 -12.23 0.88
CA VAL A 480 9.53 -13.25 0.96
C VAL A 480 10.45 -13.01 2.17
N ALA A 481 10.83 -11.76 2.45
CA ALA A 481 11.67 -11.43 3.59
C ALA A 481 10.97 -11.69 4.95
N ILE A 482 9.67 -11.41 5.06
CA ILE A 482 8.87 -11.75 6.25
C ILE A 482 8.87 -13.28 6.44
N VAL A 483 8.60 -14.06 5.39
CA VAL A 483 8.62 -15.53 5.47
C VAL A 483 9.99 -16.08 5.85
N LEU A 484 11.08 -15.52 5.31
CA LEU A 484 12.44 -15.92 5.69
C LEU A 484 12.72 -15.64 7.17
N CYS A 485 12.33 -14.47 7.66
CA CYS A 485 12.53 -14.10 9.05
C CYS A 485 11.79 -15.06 9.98
N LEU A 486 10.49 -15.28 9.75
CA LEU A 486 9.67 -16.18 10.58
C LEU A 486 10.08 -17.65 10.44
N GLY A 487 10.61 -18.06 9.29
CA GLY A 487 11.02 -19.44 9.05
C GLY A 487 12.34 -19.84 9.72
N LEU A 488 13.17 -18.88 10.14
CA LEU A 488 14.37 -19.16 10.92
C LEU A 488 14.00 -19.42 12.39
N SER A 489 14.60 -20.46 12.97
CA SER A 489 14.43 -20.77 14.40
C SER A 489 15.16 -19.72 15.24
N ALA A 490 14.40 -18.87 15.92
CA ALA A 490 14.93 -17.87 16.84
C ALA A 490 14.03 -17.74 18.09
N ASP A 491 14.59 -17.22 19.16
CA ASP A 491 13.83 -16.84 20.35
C ASP A 491 13.22 -15.44 20.22
N ILE A 492 13.95 -14.56 19.52
CA ILE A 492 13.56 -13.16 19.30
C ILE A 492 13.55 -12.86 17.81
N TYR A 493 12.45 -12.29 17.33
CA TYR A 493 12.30 -11.84 15.95
C TYR A 493 12.42 -10.31 15.90
N LEU A 494 13.38 -9.82 15.13
CA LEU A 494 13.62 -8.40 14.92
C LEU A 494 13.11 -8.05 13.53
N ILE A 495 12.05 -7.26 13.44
CA ILE A 495 11.36 -6.97 12.18
C ILE A 495 11.37 -5.46 11.94
N ASP A 496 12.24 -5.00 11.04
CA ASP A 496 12.39 -3.58 10.75
C ASP A 496 11.53 -3.19 9.52
N GLU A 497 10.50 -2.37 9.73
CA GLU A 497 9.53 -1.88 8.73
C GLU A 497 8.94 -2.99 7.84
N PRO A 498 8.14 -3.91 8.39
CA PRO A 498 7.42 -4.90 7.61
C PRO A 498 6.34 -4.32 6.67
N SER A 499 5.83 -3.11 6.91
CA SER A 499 4.83 -2.43 6.06
C SER A 499 5.36 -1.83 4.75
N ALA A 500 6.68 -1.72 4.58
CA ALA A 500 7.27 -1.10 3.39
C ALA A 500 6.86 -1.79 2.07
N TYR A 501 6.51 -1.01 1.05
CA TYR A 501 6.05 -1.45 -0.27
C TYR A 501 4.77 -2.30 -0.32
N LEU A 502 4.17 -2.62 0.84
CA LEU A 502 2.91 -3.34 0.91
C LEU A 502 1.74 -2.38 0.75
N ASP A 503 0.72 -2.81 0.02
CA ASP A 503 -0.57 -2.13 -0.03
C ASP A 503 -1.36 -2.33 1.28
N SER A 504 -2.48 -1.61 1.41
CA SER A 504 -3.29 -1.59 2.63
C SER A 504 -3.78 -2.98 3.03
N GLU A 505 -4.13 -3.85 2.07
CA GLU A 505 -4.56 -5.22 2.35
C GLU A 505 -3.37 -6.09 2.78
N GLN A 506 -2.26 -6.04 2.05
CA GLN A 506 -1.07 -6.82 2.34
C GLN A 506 -0.49 -6.48 3.73
N ARG A 507 -0.54 -5.21 4.16
CA ARG A 507 -0.11 -4.79 5.51
C ARG A 507 -0.92 -5.47 6.60
N ILE A 508 -2.25 -5.52 6.45
CA ILE A 508 -3.14 -6.13 7.45
C ILE A 508 -2.96 -7.65 7.49
N VAL A 509 -2.76 -8.28 6.33
CA VAL A 509 -2.46 -9.71 6.27
C VAL A 509 -1.11 -10.01 6.92
N ALA A 510 -0.08 -9.22 6.62
CA ALA A 510 1.24 -9.37 7.23
C ALA A 510 1.19 -9.19 8.75
N SER A 511 0.45 -8.20 9.27
CA SER A 511 0.31 -7.98 10.70
C SER A 511 -0.40 -9.15 11.40
N LYS A 512 -1.46 -9.70 10.79
CA LYS A 512 -2.16 -10.91 11.27
C LYS A 512 -1.26 -12.13 11.29
N VAL A 513 -0.44 -12.33 10.26
CA VAL A 513 0.52 -13.44 10.17
C VAL A 513 1.60 -13.33 11.25
N ILE A 514 2.23 -12.15 11.39
CA ILE A 514 3.26 -11.91 12.41
C ILE A 514 2.68 -12.15 13.80
N LYS A 515 1.53 -11.53 14.13
CA LYS A 515 0.91 -11.68 15.45
C LYS A 515 0.57 -13.13 15.78
N ARG A 516 -0.09 -13.84 14.85
CA ARG A 516 -0.45 -15.25 15.05
C ARG A 516 0.76 -16.15 15.22
N PHE A 517 1.78 -15.99 14.37
CA PHE A 517 2.98 -16.81 14.43
C PHE A 517 3.71 -16.63 15.77
N ILE A 518 3.90 -15.39 16.21
CA ILE A 518 4.60 -15.07 17.47
C ILE A 518 3.84 -15.64 18.69
N LEU A 519 2.51 -15.47 18.73
CA LEU A 519 1.69 -16.01 19.80
C LEU A 519 1.67 -17.55 19.81
N HIS A 520 1.50 -18.21 18.66
CA HIS A 520 1.47 -19.68 18.58
C HIS A 520 2.83 -20.32 18.89
N SER A 521 3.93 -19.69 18.46
CA SER A 521 5.29 -20.17 18.69
C SER A 521 5.83 -19.82 20.10
N LYS A 522 5.10 -19.02 20.88
CA LYS A 522 5.50 -18.51 22.19
C LYS A 522 6.84 -17.78 22.17
N LYS A 523 7.08 -17.00 21.11
CA LYS A 523 8.32 -16.23 20.87
C LYS A 523 8.09 -14.74 21.14
N THR A 524 9.14 -13.94 21.04
CA THR A 524 9.04 -12.48 21.21
C THR A 524 9.39 -11.80 19.90
N ALA A 525 8.73 -10.68 19.59
CA ALA A 525 9.10 -9.86 18.44
C ALA A 525 9.31 -8.39 18.81
N PHE A 526 10.37 -7.79 18.27
CA PHE A 526 10.57 -6.35 18.22
C PHE A 526 10.27 -5.87 16.81
N VAL A 527 9.28 -4.99 16.67
CA VAL A 527 8.81 -4.53 15.36
C VAL A 527 8.97 -3.01 15.25
N VAL A 528 9.68 -2.53 14.24
CA VAL A 528 9.71 -1.09 13.91
C VAL A 528 8.62 -0.82 12.89
N GLU A 529 7.72 0.11 13.21
CA GLU A 529 6.63 0.48 12.33
C GLU A 529 6.36 1.99 12.29
N HIS A 530 5.80 2.41 11.17
CA HIS A 530 5.34 3.78 10.93
C HIS A 530 3.84 3.84 10.61
N ASP A 531 3.22 2.69 10.34
CA ASP A 531 1.78 2.59 10.08
C ASP A 531 1.02 2.40 11.40
N PHE A 532 0.15 3.36 11.76
CA PHE A 532 -0.57 3.33 13.03
C PHE A 532 -1.47 2.10 13.18
N ILE A 533 -2.07 1.63 12.09
CA ILE A 533 -2.96 0.48 12.12
C ILE A 533 -2.16 -0.78 12.41
N MET A 534 -1.05 -0.97 11.70
CA MET A 534 -0.16 -2.11 11.92
C MET A 534 0.47 -2.08 13.32
N ALA A 535 0.96 -0.91 13.76
CA ALA A 535 1.56 -0.73 15.08
C ALA A 535 0.58 -1.07 16.21
N THR A 536 -0.63 -0.50 16.18
CA THR A 536 -1.64 -0.75 17.22
C THR A 536 -2.20 -2.16 17.19
N TYR A 537 -2.23 -2.81 16.02
CA TYR A 537 -2.67 -4.19 15.91
C TYR A 537 -1.62 -5.18 16.47
N LEU A 538 -0.34 -4.92 16.23
CA LEU A 538 0.76 -5.77 16.65
C LEU A 538 1.16 -5.57 18.11
N ALA A 539 1.20 -4.35 18.59
CA ALA A 539 1.81 -3.99 19.87
C ALA A 539 1.04 -4.53 21.09
N ASP A 540 1.77 -5.22 21.97
CA ASP A 540 1.38 -5.41 23.37
C ASP A 540 2.00 -4.32 24.24
N ARG A 541 3.27 -3.98 23.96
CA ARG A 541 4.02 -2.86 24.54
C ARG A 541 4.69 -2.02 23.47
N VAL A 542 5.04 -0.79 23.84
CA VAL A 542 5.65 0.18 22.93
C VAL A 542 6.91 0.77 23.55
N ILE A 543 7.96 0.92 22.73
CA ILE A 543 9.14 1.72 23.03
C ILE A 543 9.05 2.99 22.18
N VAL A 544 9.02 4.14 22.87
CA VAL A 544 8.99 5.45 22.22
C VAL A 544 10.39 6.02 22.19
N TYR A 545 10.77 6.53 21.02
CA TYR A 545 12.01 7.25 20.81
C TYR A 545 11.74 8.75 20.83
N GLU A 546 12.57 9.46 21.58
CA GLU A 546 12.51 10.91 21.75
C GLU A 546 13.88 11.54 21.47
N GLY A 547 13.89 12.87 21.34
CA GLY A 547 15.10 13.64 21.02
C GLY A 547 15.10 14.19 19.59
N GLN A 548 16.28 14.66 19.15
CA GLN A 548 16.47 15.28 17.85
C GLN A 548 17.03 14.26 16.85
N PRO A 549 16.34 14.00 15.72
CA PRO A 549 16.84 13.15 14.65
C PRO A 549 18.28 13.47 14.25
N SER A 550 19.10 12.44 14.06
CA SER A 550 20.50 12.56 13.61
C SER A 550 21.45 13.31 14.56
N VAL A 551 20.99 13.79 15.73
CA VAL A 551 21.83 14.47 16.74
C VAL A 551 21.92 13.63 18.02
N LYS A 552 20.82 13.58 18.78
CA LYS A 552 20.75 12.84 20.04
C LYS A 552 19.35 12.29 20.22
N ALA A 553 19.26 10.98 20.38
CA ALA A 553 18.00 10.30 20.66
C ALA A 553 18.12 9.46 21.94
N PHE A 554 17.01 9.35 22.65
CA PHE A 554 16.88 8.48 23.81
C PHE A 554 15.63 7.61 23.71
N THR A 555 15.69 6.42 24.31
CA THR A 555 14.55 5.49 24.31
C THR A 555 14.00 5.34 25.72
N ASN A 556 12.67 5.34 25.81
CA ASN A 556 11.98 4.96 27.04
C ASN A 556 12.02 3.43 27.23
N PRO A 557 11.94 2.92 28.48
CA PRO A 557 11.71 1.50 28.70
C PRO A 557 10.38 1.06 28.04
N PRO A 558 10.17 -0.23 27.74
CA PRO A 558 8.93 -0.65 27.12
C PRO A 558 7.73 -0.31 28.01
N GLN A 559 6.73 0.39 27.47
CA GLN A 559 5.54 0.86 28.18
C GLN A 559 4.29 0.15 27.68
N SER A 560 3.16 0.31 28.38
CA SER A 560 1.87 -0.15 27.88
C SER A 560 1.54 0.53 26.54
N LEU A 561 0.71 -0.12 25.72
CA LEU A 561 0.27 0.47 24.44
C LEU A 561 -0.35 1.86 24.64
N ILE A 562 -1.14 2.07 25.68
CA ILE A 562 -1.85 3.33 25.93
C ILE A 562 -0.86 4.43 26.30
N ASP A 563 0.03 4.17 27.26
CA ASP A 563 0.97 5.17 27.77
C ASP A 563 2.00 5.55 26.70
N GLY A 564 2.55 4.54 26.01
CA GLY A 564 3.49 4.76 24.92
C GLY A 564 2.87 5.52 23.75
N MET A 565 1.64 5.19 23.36
CA MET A 565 0.94 5.94 22.31
C MET A 565 0.59 7.36 22.75
N ASN A 566 0.19 7.59 24.00
CA ASN A 566 -0.06 8.94 24.50
C ASN A 566 1.21 9.81 24.46
N SER A 567 2.35 9.28 24.93
CA SER A 567 3.65 9.98 24.89
C SER A 567 4.10 10.27 23.44
N PHE A 568 3.93 9.30 22.55
CA PHE A 568 4.31 9.48 21.15
C PHE A 568 3.43 10.49 20.42
N LEU A 569 2.11 10.43 20.63
CA LEU A 569 1.14 11.28 19.95
C LEU A 569 1.13 12.72 20.49
N SER A 570 1.42 12.92 21.77
CA SER A 570 1.57 14.27 22.34
C SER A 570 2.73 15.02 21.70
N ASN A 571 3.86 14.34 21.47
CA ASN A 571 5.03 14.91 20.78
C ASN A 571 4.73 15.28 19.31
N LEU A 572 3.78 14.59 18.68
CA LEU A 572 3.35 14.86 17.30
C LEU A 572 2.21 15.88 17.19
N ASP A 573 1.64 16.31 18.32
CA ASP A 573 0.46 17.15 18.40
C ASP A 573 -0.71 16.61 17.55
N VAL A 574 -0.98 15.31 17.71
CA VAL A 574 -2.03 14.58 16.99
C VAL A 574 -2.81 13.72 17.96
N THR A 575 -4.13 13.64 17.79
CA THR A 575 -4.96 12.72 18.58
C THR A 575 -5.59 11.63 17.73
N LEU A 576 -5.69 10.44 18.31
CA LEU A 576 -6.26 9.23 17.75
C LEU A 576 -7.48 8.80 18.56
N ARG A 577 -8.54 8.39 17.84
CA ARG A 577 -9.71 7.71 18.41
C ARG A 577 -9.99 6.41 17.67
N ARG A 578 -10.88 5.58 18.19
CA ARG A 578 -11.34 4.38 17.48
C ARG A 578 -12.63 4.60 16.72
N ASP A 579 -12.73 3.94 15.58
CA ASP A 579 -14.02 3.75 14.92
C ASP A 579 -14.86 2.74 15.70
N ALA A 580 -16.13 3.08 15.97
CA ALA A 580 -17.02 2.25 16.79
C ALA A 580 -17.33 0.86 16.19
N ASN A 581 -17.22 0.70 14.86
CA ASN A 581 -17.63 -0.54 14.19
C ASN A 581 -16.41 -1.44 13.92
N THR A 582 -15.32 -0.84 13.43
CA THR A 582 -14.13 -1.57 12.99
C THR A 582 -13.02 -1.62 14.02
N PHE A 583 -13.11 -0.82 15.09
CA PHE A 583 -12.08 -0.62 16.12
C PHE A 583 -10.73 -0.13 15.58
N ARG A 584 -10.68 0.34 14.33
CA ARG A 584 -9.46 0.88 13.74
C ARG A 584 -9.09 2.22 14.38
N PRO A 585 -7.80 2.56 14.49
CA PRO A 585 -7.38 3.90 14.84
C PRO A 585 -7.78 4.90 13.73
N ARG A 586 -8.19 6.10 14.16
CA ARG A 586 -8.61 7.21 13.32
C ARG A 586 -7.97 8.50 13.81
N ILE A 587 -7.25 9.16 12.91
CA ILE A 587 -6.63 10.47 13.15
C ILE A 587 -7.71 11.54 13.11
N ASN A 588 -7.75 12.38 14.16
CA ASN A 588 -8.59 13.55 14.15
C ASN A 588 -7.98 14.65 13.28
N LYS A 589 -8.82 15.36 12.54
CA LYS A 589 -8.39 16.52 11.77
C LYS A 589 -7.84 17.60 12.72
N TYR A 590 -6.79 18.28 12.29
CA TYR A 590 -6.16 19.33 13.07
C TYR A 590 -7.19 20.42 13.43
N ASP A 591 -7.11 20.93 14.65
CA ASP A 591 -8.05 21.90 15.25
C ASP A 591 -9.55 21.55 15.18
N SER A 592 -9.90 20.28 14.96
CA SER A 592 -11.29 19.85 15.12
C SER A 592 -11.71 19.85 16.60
N GLN A 593 -13.01 19.96 16.86
CA GLN A 593 -13.58 19.96 18.22
C GLN A 593 -13.11 18.75 19.04
N MET A 594 -13.16 17.55 18.43
CA MET A 594 -12.68 16.29 19.03
C MET A 594 -11.18 16.29 19.29
N HIS A 595 -10.38 16.94 18.43
CA HIS A 595 -8.94 17.08 18.63
C HIS A 595 -8.63 17.95 19.86
N GLN A 596 -9.35 19.06 20.02
CA GLN A 596 -9.20 19.95 21.17
C GLN A 596 -9.65 19.30 22.48
N GLU A 597 -10.78 18.59 22.48
CA GLU A 597 -11.28 17.86 23.66
C GLU A 597 -10.29 16.79 24.15
N GLN A 598 -9.72 15.99 23.23
CA GLN A 598 -8.74 14.97 23.58
C GLN A 598 -7.42 15.57 24.09
N LYS A 599 -6.96 16.68 23.51
CA LYS A 599 -5.79 17.41 24.03
C LYS A 599 -6.01 17.93 25.45
N ASN A 600 -7.16 18.56 25.70
CA ASN A 600 -7.48 19.14 27.01
C ASN A 600 -7.56 18.08 28.12
N THR A 601 -7.95 16.85 27.77
CA THR A 601 -8.01 15.72 28.71
C THR A 601 -6.68 14.98 28.86
N GLY A 602 -5.65 15.33 28.07
CA GLY A 602 -4.37 14.62 28.03
C GLY A 602 -4.44 13.20 27.42
N LYS A 603 -5.58 12.83 26.83
CA LYS A 603 -5.83 11.51 26.24
C LYS A 603 -5.68 11.58 24.72
N PHE A 604 -4.44 11.50 24.25
CA PHE A 604 -4.12 11.51 22.82
C PHE A 604 -4.50 10.21 22.12
N PHE A 605 -4.58 9.09 22.85
CA PHE A 605 -5.04 7.80 22.36
C PHE A 605 -6.23 7.31 23.21
N SER A 606 -7.43 7.28 22.62
CA SER A 606 -8.62 6.71 23.25
C SER A 606 -8.94 5.32 22.71
N ILE A 607 -9.18 4.37 23.63
CA ILE A 607 -9.68 3.01 23.31
C ILE A 607 -11.14 3.07 22.90
#